data_AF-A0A7M1UTQ9-F1
#
_entry.id   AF-A0A7M1UTQ9-F1
#
_cell.length_a   1.000
_cell.length_b   1.000
_cell.length_c   1.000
_cell.angle_alpha   90.00
_cell.angle_beta   90.00
_cell.angle_gamma   90.00
#
_symmetry.space_group_name_H-M   'P 1'
#
loop_
_entity.id
_entity.type
_entity.pdbx_description
1 polymer ?
#
loop_
_entity_poly.entity_id
_entity_poly.type
_entity_poly.pdbx_seq_one_letter_code
_entity_poly.pdbx_strand_id
1 'polypeptide(L)' 'MVGESKNIKEKVYEALKNSKTPLSPKQIAQMTGLNYNTVRARLHDLRKENRASRMPEGWVAK' A
#
# COMPACT_ATOMS: atom_id res chain seq x y z
N MET A 1 8.55 -21.34 -0.83
CA MET A 1 8.44 -20.10 -0.01
C MET A 1 7.42 -19.16 -0.67
N VAL A 2 6.13 -19.23 -0.31
CA VAL A 2 5.05 -18.47 -1.02
C VAL A 2 4.20 -17.59 -0.07
N GLY A 3 4.50 -17.56 1.22
CA GLY A 3 3.67 -16.88 2.22
C GLY A 3 3.94 -15.37 2.43
N GLU A 4 5.18 -14.92 2.24
CA GLU A 4 5.58 -13.56 2.65
C GLU A 4 5.01 -12.44 1.77
N SER A 5 5.00 -12.64 0.44
CA SER A 5 4.60 -11.58 -0.49
C SER A 5 3.11 -11.23 -0.40
N LYS A 6 2.24 -12.21 -0.14
CA LYS A 6 0.80 -11.96 0.11
C LYS A 6 0.61 -11.14 1.37
N ASN A 7 1.32 -11.47 2.45
CA ASN A 7 1.23 -10.75 3.72
C ASN A 7 1.69 -9.28 3.60
N ILE A 8 2.77 -9.03 2.84
CA ILE A 8 3.28 -7.66 2.62
C ILE A 8 2.26 -6.81 1.83
N LYS A 9 1.65 -7.38 0.77
CA LYS A 9 0.64 -6.67 -0.03
C LYS A 9 -0.59 -6.32 0.83
N GLU A 10 -1.06 -7.28 1.60
CA GLU A 10 -2.19 -7.09 2.51
C GLU A 10 -1.89 -6.05 3.59
N LYS A 11 -0.69 -6.04 4.18
CA LYS A 11 -0.26 -4.99 5.12
C LYS A 11 -0.34 -3.58 4.52
N VAL A 12 0.10 -3.42 3.26
CA VAL A 12 0.02 -2.13 2.55
C VAL A 12 -1.45 -1.74 2.33
N TYR A 13 -2.29 -2.69 1.94
CA TYR A 13 -3.72 -2.45 1.73
C TYR A 13 -4.44 -2.09 3.04
N GLU A 14 -4.18 -2.80 4.13
CA GLU A 14 -4.75 -2.51 5.45
C GLU A 14 -4.31 -1.14 5.96
N ALA A 15 -3.05 -0.73 5.73
CA ALA A 15 -2.59 0.61 6.06
C ALA A 15 -3.38 1.70 5.32
N LEU A 16 -3.72 1.47 4.05
CA LEU A 16 -4.57 2.37 3.27
C LEU A 16 -6.02 2.38 3.78
N LYS A 17 -6.59 1.20 4.07
CA LYS A 17 -7.99 1.04 4.50
C LYS A 17 -8.26 1.64 5.88
N ASN A 18 -7.30 1.53 6.80
CA ASN A 18 -7.39 2.10 8.14
C ASN A 18 -7.15 3.62 8.15
N SER A 19 -6.61 4.19 7.06
CA SER A 19 -6.40 5.62 6.92
C SER A 19 -7.65 6.30 6.36
N LYS A 20 -8.13 7.34 7.06
CA LYS A 20 -9.21 8.20 6.57
C LYS A 20 -8.74 9.23 5.52
N THR A 21 -7.43 9.35 5.35
CA THR A 21 -6.80 10.30 4.42
C THR A 21 -5.93 9.57 3.39
N PRO A 22 -5.73 10.14 2.20
CA PRO A 22 -4.77 9.60 1.24
C PRO A 22 -3.37 9.52 1.87
N LEU A 23 -2.69 8.39 1.68
CA LEU A 23 -1.34 8.20 2.22
C LEU A 23 -0.28 8.21 1.11
N SER A 24 0.80 8.93 1.34
CA SER A 24 1.99 8.83 0.50
C SER A 24 2.71 7.49 0.71
N PRO A 25 3.47 7.00 -0.29
CA PRO A 25 4.27 5.78 -0.13
C PRO A 25 5.28 5.87 1.04
N LYS A 26 5.73 7.08 1.38
CA LYS A 26 6.64 7.32 2.51
C LYS A 26 5.95 7.13 3.85
N GLN A 27 4.72 7.63 4.00
CA GLN A 27 3.92 7.41 5.22
C GLN A 27 3.59 5.93 5.40
N ILE A 28 3.18 5.25 4.32
CA ILE A 28 2.87 3.82 4.38
C ILE A 28 4.11 3.01 4.79
N ALA A 29 5.30 3.34 4.24
CA ALA A 29 6.55 2.71 4.64
C ALA A 29 6.83 2.90 6.14
N GLN A 30 6.65 4.10 6.68
CA GLN A 30 6.81 4.38 8.10
C GLN A 30 5.80 3.63 8.97
N MET A 31 4.52 3.60 8.58
CA MET A 31 3.46 2.93 9.34
C MET A 31 3.60 1.40 9.35
N THR A 32 4.05 0.83 8.23
CA THR A 32 4.12 -0.63 8.04
C THR A 32 5.51 -1.21 8.38
N GLY A 33 6.52 -0.37 8.56
CA GLY A 33 7.92 -0.78 8.70
C GLY A 33 8.53 -1.38 7.42
N LEU A 34 7.84 -1.24 6.28
CA LEU A 34 8.28 -1.80 5.01
C LEU A 34 9.22 -0.83 4.28
N ASN A 35 10.10 -1.38 3.44
CA ASN A 35 10.91 -0.57 2.54
C ASN A 35 10.02 0.22 1.56
N TYR A 36 10.35 1.49 1.36
CA TYR A 36 9.68 2.39 0.41
C TYR A 36 9.50 1.79 -1.01
N ASN A 37 10.52 1.11 -1.54
CA ASN A 37 10.46 0.48 -2.85
C ASN A 37 9.47 -0.69 -2.89
N THR A 38 9.43 -1.49 -1.81
CA THR A 38 8.45 -2.56 -1.63
C THR A 38 7.04 -2.00 -1.59
N VAL A 39 6.82 -0.92 -0.85
CA VAL A 39 5.52 -0.24 -0.80
C VAL A 39 5.11 0.24 -2.19
N ARG A 40 6.00 0.89 -2.95
CA ARG A 40 5.70 1.34 -4.32
C ARG A 40 5.31 0.19 -5.24
N ALA A 41 6.05 -0.92 -5.20
CA ALA A 41 5.73 -2.10 -6.00
C ALA A 41 4.34 -2.64 -5.64
N ARG A 42 4.03 -2.78 -4.34
CA ARG A 42 2.75 -3.32 -3.86
C ARG A 42 1.57 -2.39 -4.11
N LEU A 43 1.75 -1.08 -4.01
CA LEU A 43 0.72 -0.10 -4.41
C LEU A 43 0.39 -0.21 -5.89
N HIS A 44 1.40 -0.45 -6.73
CA HIS A 44 1.18 -0.66 -8.16
C HIS A 44 0.45 -1.97 -8.45
N ASP A 45 0.78 -3.05 -7.73
CA ASP A 45 0.05 -4.32 -7.80
C ASP A 45 -1.43 -4.14 -7.38
N LEU A 46 -1.68 -3.49 -6.25
CA LEU A 46 -3.03 -3.18 -5.76
C LEU A 46 -3.82 -2.31 -6.73
N ARG A 47 -3.16 -1.39 -7.45
CA ARG A 47 -3.78 -0.59 -8.52
C ARG A 47 -4.23 -1.45 -9.68
N LYS A 48 -3.37 -2.37 -10.14
CA LYS A 48 -3.70 -3.32 -11.22
C LYS A 48 -4.88 -4.22 -10.83
N GLU A 49 -4.96 -4.57 -9.55
CA GLU A 49 -6.05 -5.37 -8.97
C GLU A 49 -7.32 -4.55 -8.68
N ASN A 50 -7.37 -3.25 -9.02
CA ASN A 50 -8.47 -2.34 -8.71
C ASN A 50 -8.78 -2.20 -7.20
N ARG A 51 -7.83 -2.53 -6.33
CA ARG A 51 -7.95 -2.42 -4.87
C ARG A 51 -7.42 -1.11 -4.30
N ALA A 52 -6.62 -0.36 -5.04
CA ALA A 52 -6.13 0.94 -4.63
C ALA A 52 -6.13 1.93 -5.80
N SER A 53 -6.27 3.22 -5.49
CA SER A 53 -6.21 4.30 -6.48
C SER A 53 -5.22 5.38 -6.04
N ARG A 54 -4.54 5.96 -7.03
CA ARG A 54 -3.62 7.07 -6.81
C ARG A 54 -4.36 8.38 -7.05
N MET A 55 -4.40 9.23 -6.03
CA MET A 55 -4.87 10.59 -6.06
C MET A 55 -3.68 11.57 -6.01
N PRO A 56 -3.88 12.87 -6.31
CA PRO A 56 -2.82 13.88 -6.17
C PRO A 56 -2.23 13.93 -4.76
N GLU A 57 -3.10 13.80 -3.76
CA GLU A 57 -2.79 13.82 -2.32
C GLU A 57 -2.04 12.56 -1.83
N GLY A 58 -2.13 11.43 -2.56
CA GLY A 58 -1.59 10.15 -2.11
C GLY A 58 -2.34 8.92 -2.65
N TRP A 59 -2.27 7.82 -1.93
CA TRP A 59 -2.95 6.57 -2.27
C TRP A 59 -4.13 6.34 -1.36
N VAL A 60 -5.20 5.76 -1.91
CA VAL A 60 -6.39 5.32 -1.17
C VAL A 60 -6.73 3.89 -1.52
N ALA A 61 -7.29 3.16 -0.55
CA ALA A 61 -7.95 1.89 -0.80
C ALA A 61 -9.27 2.14 -1.56
N LYS A 62 -9.65 1.18 -2.41
CA LYS A 62 -10.98 1.11 -3.04
C LYS A 62 -11.91 0.21 -2.25
#